data_AF-R7UL48-F1
#
_entry.id   AF-R7UL48-F1
#
_cell.length_a   1.000
_cell.length_b   1.000
_cell.length_c   1.000
_cell.angle_alpha   90.00
_cell.angle_beta   90.00
_cell.angle_gamma   90.00
#
_symmetry.space_group_name_H-M   'P 1'
#
loop_
_entity.id
_entity.type
_entity.pdbx_description
1 polymer ?
#
loop_
_entity_poly.entity_id
_entity_poly.type
_entity_poly.pdbx_seq_one_letter_code
_entity_poly.pdbx_strand_id
1 'polypeptide(L)'
;MTGIAKGENVFIPKIPLIPSDTPFSFKRLRLPVKLSFAMTINKSQGQTLNLVGLNLEQPIFTHAQLYVGCSRVGISNNLYTLSPQTDIKNIVYQEALQ
;
A
#
# COMPACT_ATOMS: atom_id res chain seq x y z
N MET A 1 17.15 -2.52 4.58
CA MET A 1 17.26 -1.11 4.13
C MET A 1 18.01 -1.11 2.81
N THR A 2 17.45 -0.48 1.78
CA THR A 2 18.16 -0.21 0.52
C THR A 2 18.75 1.19 0.60
N GLY A 3 19.97 1.40 0.11
CA GLY A 3 20.65 2.70 0.19
C GLY A 3 22.12 2.57 0.61
N ILE A 4 22.79 3.72 0.75
CA ILE A 4 24.25 3.82 0.92
C ILE A 4 24.79 3.14 2.19
N ALA A 5 24.01 3.15 3.27
CA ALA A 5 24.37 2.54 4.56
C ALA A 5 23.73 1.16 4.78
N LYS A 6 23.53 0.39 3.69
CA LYS A 6 22.92 -0.95 3.78
C LYS A 6 23.86 -1.90 4.53
N GLY A 7 23.35 -2.50 5.60
CA GLY A 7 24.09 -3.49 6.42
C GLY A 7 24.80 -2.88 7.63
N GLU A 8 24.76 -1.56 7.78
CA GLU A 8 25.35 -0.86 8.91
C GLU A 8 24.31 -0.55 10.01
N ASN A 9 24.79 -0.41 11.24
CA ASN A 9 23.96 0.09 12.35
C ASN A 9 23.77 1.60 12.20
N VAL A 10 22.59 2.00 11.74
CA VAL A 10 22.23 3.42 11.55
C VAL A 10 21.11 3.86 12.48
N PHE A 11 21.22 5.08 13.00
CA PHE A 11 20.15 5.71 13.75
C PHE A 11 19.10 6.29 12.81
N ILE A 12 17.83 5.92 12.99
CA ILE A 12 16.72 6.47 12.19
C ILE A 12 16.10 7.64 12.97
N PRO A 13 16.20 8.89 12.48
CA PRO A 13 15.63 10.04 13.16
C PRO A 13 14.09 10.03 13.11
N LYS A 14 13.46 10.60 14.14
CA LYS A 14 12.01 10.85 14.14
C LYS A 14 11.69 12.05 13.25
N ILE A 15 10.74 11.90 12.33
CA ILE A 15 10.28 12.97 11.45
C ILE A 15 9.05 13.66 12.05
N PRO A 16 9.03 15.00 12.13
CA PRO A 16 7.86 15.75 12.55
C PRO A 16 6.87 15.92 11.39
N LEU A 17 5.61 15.56 11.62
CA LEU A 17 4.49 15.84 10.71
C LEU A 17 3.63 16.94 11.32
N ILE A 18 3.56 18.08 10.66
CA ILE A 18 2.77 19.25 11.05
C ILE A 18 1.78 19.52 9.92
N PRO A 19 0.47 19.27 10.10
CA PRO A 19 -0.52 19.63 9.10
C PRO A 19 -0.77 21.14 9.09
N SER A 20 -0.98 21.70 7.89
CA SER A 20 -1.27 23.12 7.67
C SER A 20 -2.77 23.45 7.80
N ASP A 21 -3.65 22.48 7.55
CA ASP A 21 -5.07 22.73 7.30
C ASP A 21 -5.96 22.41 8.51
N THR A 22 -5.46 22.62 9.73
CA THR A 22 -6.23 22.34 10.96
C THR A 22 -6.38 23.59 11.82
N PRO A 23 -7.55 23.80 12.47
CA PRO A 23 -7.83 25.01 13.27
C PRO A 23 -6.98 25.10 14.55
N PHE A 24 -6.17 24.09 14.84
CA PHE A 24 -5.21 24.07 15.93
C PHE A 24 -3.86 23.52 15.43
N SER A 25 -2.78 24.00 16.05
CA SER A 25 -1.43 23.52 15.75
C SER A 25 -1.17 22.21 16.49
N PHE A 26 -0.82 21.15 15.76
CA PHE A 26 -0.31 19.93 16.36
C PHE A 26 0.87 19.36 15.57
N LYS A 27 1.83 18.78 16.28
CA LYS A 27 3.03 18.17 15.72
C LYS A 27 3.08 16.70 16.09
N ARG A 28 3.20 15.84 15.08
CA ARG A 28 3.27 14.39 15.26
C ARG A 28 4.66 13.87 14.93
N LEU A 29 5.41 13.45 15.92
CA LEU A 29 6.74 12.85 15.74
C LEU A 29 6.61 11.34 15.51
N ARG A 30 7.11 10.83 14.38
CA ARG A 30 7.08 9.40 14.04
C ARG A 30 8.42 8.94 13.50
N LEU A 31 8.78 7.69 13.78
CA LEU A 31 9.82 7.04 12.99
C LEU A 31 9.27 6.76 11.58
N PRO A 32 10.05 7.01 10.52
CA PRO A 32 9.64 6.76 9.14
C PRO A 32 9.73 5.27 8.75
N VAL A 33 9.32 4.39 9.64
CA VAL A 33 9.31 2.93 9.43
C VAL A 33 7.97 2.36 9.84
N LYS A 34 7.48 1.38 9.08
CA LYS A 34 6.31 0.58 9.40
C LYS A 34 6.63 -0.86 9.09
N LEU A 35 6.43 -1.75 10.05
CA LEU A 35 6.48 -3.19 9.79
C LEU A 35 5.22 -3.57 9.02
N SER A 36 5.38 -4.19 7.86
CA SER A 36 4.25 -4.60 7.02
C SER A 36 4.65 -5.82 6.21
N PHE A 37 4.06 -6.96 6.55
CA PHE A 37 4.12 -8.18 5.73
C PHE A 37 3.04 -8.15 4.64
N ALA A 38 1.89 -7.57 4.98
CA ALA A 38 0.80 -7.28 4.06
C ALA A 38 0.40 -5.81 4.21
N MET A 39 -0.03 -5.21 3.09
CA MET A 39 -0.57 -3.85 3.04
C MET A 39 -1.82 -3.84 2.18
N THR A 40 -2.73 -2.92 2.47
CA THR A 40 -3.91 -2.73 1.60
C THR A 40 -3.50 -2.14 0.27
N ILE A 41 -4.26 -2.42 -0.78
CA ILE A 41 -4.02 -1.91 -2.15
C ILE A 41 -3.88 -0.38 -2.13
N ASN A 42 -4.77 0.33 -1.43
CA ASN A 42 -4.72 1.79 -1.33
C ASN A 42 -3.43 2.30 -0.66
N LYS A 43 -2.85 1.56 0.29
CA LYS A 43 -1.57 1.94 0.92
C LYS A 43 -0.37 1.65 0.02
N SER A 44 -0.49 0.66 -0.87
CA SER A 44 0.54 0.33 -1.86
C SER A 44 0.61 1.32 -3.04
N GLN A 45 -0.41 2.14 -3.23
CA GLN A 45 -0.48 3.10 -4.33
C GLN A 45 0.75 4.03 -4.33
N GLY A 46 1.40 4.16 -5.48
CA GLY A 46 2.63 4.95 -5.64
C GLY A 46 3.92 4.22 -5.23
N GLN A 47 3.83 2.99 -4.73
CA GLN A 47 5.00 2.15 -4.45
C GLN A 47 5.28 1.20 -5.62
N THR A 48 6.55 0.84 -5.80
CA THR A 48 6.99 -0.25 -6.70
C THR A 48 7.61 -1.34 -5.85
N LEU A 49 7.15 -2.57 -6.01
CA LEU A 49 7.54 -3.74 -5.24
C LEU A 49 8.13 -4.80 -6.18
N ASN A 50 9.15 -5.52 -5.72
CA ASN A 50 9.82 -6.53 -6.55
C ASN A 50 9.01 -7.83 -6.66
N LEU A 51 8.20 -8.14 -5.65
CA LEU A 51 7.40 -9.34 -5.51
C LEU A 51 6.08 -8.96 -4.83
N VAL A 52 4.95 -9.38 -5.40
CA VAL A 52 3.62 -9.04 -4.89
C VAL A 52 2.74 -10.28 -4.87
N GLY A 53 2.15 -10.55 -3.70
CA GLY A 53 1.00 -11.45 -3.56
C GLY A 53 -0.28 -10.62 -3.39
N LEU A 54 -1.26 -10.80 -4.27
CA LEU A 54 -2.58 -10.20 -4.17
C LEU A 54 -3.56 -11.23 -3.61
N ASN A 55 -4.11 -10.95 -2.43
CA ASN A 55 -5.22 -11.72 -1.89
C ASN A 55 -6.55 -11.14 -2.41
N LEU A 56 -7.29 -11.93 -3.18
CA LEU A 56 -8.58 -11.61 -3.79
C LEU A 56 -9.68 -12.57 -3.29
N GLU A 57 -9.52 -13.13 -2.09
CA GLU A 57 -10.56 -13.96 -1.45
C GLU A 57 -11.88 -13.22 -1.22
N GLN A 58 -11.80 -11.90 -1.06
CA GLN A 58 -12.96 -11.03 -0.98
C GLN A 58 -13.13 -10.26 -2.29
N PRO A 59 -14.39 -10.01 -2.70
CA PRO A 59 -14.66 -9.22 -3.89
C PRO A 59 -14.12 -7.79 -3.74
N ILE A 60 -13.71 -7.23 -4.87
CA ILE A 60 -13.08 -5.91 -4.94
C ILE A 60 -14.18 -4.85 -4.91
N PHE A 61 -13.98 -3.76 -4.15
CA PHE A 61 -15.01 -2.75 -3.89
C PHE A 61 -14.93 -1.54 -4.83
N THR A 62 -13.72 -1.11 -5.23
CA THR A 62 -13.58 0.06 -6.12
C THR A 62 -13.14 -0.32 -7.53
N HIS A 63 -13.59 0.50 -8.48
CA HIS A 63 -13.04 0.52 -9.83
C HIS A 63 -11.51 0.69 -9.78
N ALA A 64 -10.80 -0.12 -10.57
CA ALA A 64 -9.34 -0.14 -10.69
C ALA A 64 -8.52 -0.62 -9.47
N GLN A 65 -9.11 -1.13 -8.39
CA GLN A 65 -8.32 -1.69 -7.28
C GLN A 65 -7.42 -2.85 -7.72
N LEU A 66 -7.95 -3.76 -8.55
CA LEU A 66 -7.16 -4.86 -9.12
C LEU A 66 -5.98 -4.31 -9.94
N TYR A 67 -6.25 -3.32 -10.80
CA TYR A 67 -5.23 -2.67 -11.62
C TYR A 67 -4.16 -2.00 -10.76
N VAL A 68 -4.55 -1.27 -9.71
CA VAL A 68 -3.61 -0.63 -8.79
C VAL A 68 -2.72 -1.69 -8.14
N GLY A 69 -3.28 -2.80 -7.66
CA GLY A 69 -2.52 -3.91 -7.09
C GLY A 69 -1.53 -4.54 -8.08
N CYS A 70 -2.01 -4.94 -9.26
CA CYS A 70 -1.19 -5.58 -10.28
C CYS A 70 -0.08 -4.65 -10.80
N SER A 71 -0.34 -3.36 -10.91
CA SER A 71 0.64 -2.37 -11.38
C SER A 71 1.74 -2.04 -10.36
N ARG A 72 1.70 -2.61 -9.14
CA ARG A 72 2.78 -2.40 -8.15
C ARG A 72 4.03 -3.21 -8.45
N VAL A 73 3.97 -4.22 -9.31
CA VAL A 73 5.11 -5.05 -9.68
C VAL A 73 5.58 -4.77 -11.10
N GLY A 74 6.90 -4.68 -11.30
CA GLY A 74 7.48 -4.38 -12.61
C GLY A 74 7.62 -5.60 -13.54
N ILE A 75 7.61 -6.82 -12.98
CA ILE A 75 7.79 -8.08 -13.71
C ILE A 75 6.55 -8.95 -13.44
N SER A 76 5.84 -9.35 -14.49
CA SER A 76 4.61 -10.15 -14.39
C SER A 76 4.81 -11.48 -13.65
N ASN A 77 5.97 -12.12 -13.84
CA ASN A 77 6.30 -13.40 -13.18
C ASN A 77 6.42 -13.28 -11.65
N ASN A 78 6.57 -12.07 -11.12
CA ASN A 78 6.64 -11.82 -9.68
C ASN A 78 5.28 -11.38 -9.10
N LEU A 79 4.20 -11.52 -9.87
CA LEU A 79 2.83 -11.32 -9.41
C LEU A 79 2.18 -12.67 -9.12
N TYR A 80 1.71 -12.83 -7.89
CA TYR A 80 0.97 -14.00 -7.46
C TYR A 80 -0.43 -13.57 -7.02
N THR A 81 -1.46 -14.25 -7.49
CA THR A 81 -2.84 -13.98 -7.11
C THR A 81 -3.43 -15.18 -6.38
N LEU A 82 -4.03 -14.93 -5.23
CA LEU A 82 -4.83 -15.90 -4.49
C LEU A 82 -6.31 -15.54 -4.69
N SER A 83 -7.07 -16.42 -5.33
CA SER A 83 -8.52 -16.26 -5.51
C SER A 83 -9.22 -17.61 -5.31
N PRO A 84 -10.26 -17.71 -4.47
CA PRO A 84 -11.04 -18.92 -4.25
C PRO A 84 -12.06 -19.15 -5.38
N GLN A 85 -12.33 -18.14 -6.20
CA GLN A 85 -13.25 -18.18 -7.32
C GLN A 85 -12.49 -17.90 -8.62
N THR A 86 -12.87 -18.55 -9.71
CA THR A 86 -12.30 -18.31 -11.05
C THR A 86 -12.57 -16.88 -11.54
N ASP A 87 -13.71 -16.31 -11.14
CA ASP A 87 -14.13 -14.96 -11.52
C ASP A 87 -13.92 -13.97 -10.38
N ILE A 88 -13.16 -12.91 -10.66
CA ILE A 88 -12.95 -11.80 -9.73
C ILE A 88 -14.14 -10.83 -9.87
N LYS A 89 -15.02 -10.80 -8.86
CA LYS A 89 -16.15 -9.87 -8.83
C LYS A 89 -15.70 -8.48 -8.35
N ASN A 90 -15.99 -7.48 -9.18
CA ASN A 90 -15.91 -6.08 -8.78
C ASN A 90 -17.31 -5.60 -8.38
N ILE A 91 -17.50 -5.29 -7.11
CA ILE A 91 -18.78 -4.84 -6.55
C ILE A 91 -18.72 -3.33 -6.39
N VAL A 92 -19.52 -2.60 -7.16
CA VAL A 92 -19.67 -1.16 -7.01
C VAL A 92 -20.85 -0.87 -6.09
N TYR A 93 -20.59 -0.24 -4.95
CA TYR A 93 -21.62 0.22 -4.03
C TYR A 93 -22.08 1.61 -4.45
N GLN A 94 -23.36 1.73 -4.80
CA GLN A 94 -23.95 2.96 -5.32
C GLN A 94 -23.95 4.08 -4.27
N GLU A 95 -24.00 3.72 -2.98
CA GLU A 95 -23.97 4.63 -1.84
C GLU A 95 -22.64 5.40 -1.72
N ALA A 96 -21.55 4.85 -2.29
CA ALA A 96 -20.22 5.47 -2.25
C ALA A 96 -19.96 6.46 -3.41
N LEU A 97 -20.92 6.61 -4.34
CA LEU A 97 -20.82 7.51 -5.50
C LEU A 97 -21.62 8.83 -5.33
N GLN A 98 -22.22 9.05 -4.16
CA GLN A 98 -22.99 10.25 -3.81
C GLN A 98 -22.09 11.38 -3.28
#